data_AF-A0A455UE83-F1
#
_entry.id   AF-A0A455UE83-F1
#
_cell.length_a   1.000
_cell.length_b   1.000
_cell.length_c   1.000
_cell.angle_alpha   90.00
_cell.angle_beta   90.00
_cell.angle_gamma   90.00
#
_symmetry.space_group_name_H-M   'P 1'
#
loop_
_entity.id
_entity.type
_entity.pdbx_description
1 polymer ?
#
loop_
_entity_poly.entity_id
_entity_poly.type
_entity_poly.pdbx_seq_one_letter_code
_entity_poly.pdbx_strand_id
1 'polypeptide(L)'
;MPITLLRYLPVTLVLLMLMGCEQPQAQSNERVVRPVKLMTLQSANASALRQFPARVEASTRSNLSFRMAGELLELNVSPGQQVSEGDVIARIDDRNAQSALDSARSRLELAKAQLERMRYTLERGAVSQSPV
;
A
#
# COMPACT_ATOMS: atom_id res chain seq x y z
N MET A 1 -78.11 -70.39 48.48
CA MET A 1 -77.65 -69.18 47.75
C MET A 1 -76.17 -68.79 47.94
N PRO A 2 -75.22 -69.62 48.45
CA PRO A 2 -73.78 -69.28 48.42
C PRO A 2 -72.99 -69.96 47.27
N ILE A 3 -73.59 -70.93 46.57
CA ILE A 3 -72.90 -71.75 45.55
C ILE A 3 -72.73 -71.04 44.21
N THR A 4 -73.62 -70.10 43.85
CA THR A 4 -73.49 -69.31 42.62
C THR A 4 -72.28 -68.37 42.68
N LEU A 5 -71.97 -67.82 43.87
CA LEU A 5 -70.84 -66.91 44.07
C LEU A 5 -69.47 -67.60 43.82
N LEU A 6 -69.34 -68.87 44.21
CA LEU A 6 -68.11 -69.65 44.01
C LEU A 6 -67.86 -69.99 42.53
N ARG A 7 -68.91 -69.97 41.69
CA ARG A 7 -68.81 -70.25 40.24
C ARG A 7 -68.40 -69.04 39.40
N TYR A 8 -68.58 -67.82 39.91
CA TYR A 8 -68.14 -66.58 39.25
C TYR A 8 -66.70 -66.16 39.63
N LEU A 9 -66.10 -66.81 40.63
CA LEU A 9 -64.70 -66.62 41.03
C LEU A 9 -63.67 -66.90 39.90
N PRO A 10 -63.79 -67.98 39.10
CA PRO A 10 -62.84 -68.19 37.99
C PRO A 10 -63.02 -67.17 36.86
N VAL A 11 -64.26 -66.71 36.61
CA VAL A 11 -64.56 -65.73 35.55
C VAL A 11 -64.02 -64.35 35.91
N THR A 12 -64.12 -63.95 37.17
CA THR A 12 -63.55 -62.69 37.67
C THR A 12 -62.03 -62.72 37.70
N LEU A 13 -61.41 -63.86 38.04
CA LEU A 13 -59.94 -64.02 37.99
C LEU A 13 -59.39 -63.94 36.56
N VAL A 14 -60.10 -64.51 35.57
CA VAL A 14 -59.73 -64.42 34.15
C VAL A 14 -59.88 -62.99 33.64
N LEU A 15 -60.95 -62.28 34.02
CA LEU A 15 -61.13 -60.87 33.66
C LEU A 15 -60.04 -59.96 34.27
N LEU A 16 -59.53 -60.31 35.45
CA LEU A 16 -58.40 -59.62 36.08
C LEU A 16 -57.09 -59.84 35.30
N MET A 17 -56.89 -61.03 34.74
CA MET A 17 -55.71 -61.36 33.92
C MET A 17 -55.71 -60.69 32.55
N LEU A 18 -56.87 -60.25 32.04
CA LEU A 18 -56.95 -59.51 30.76
C LEU A 18 -56.73 -57.99 30.90
N MET A 19 -56.61 -57.45 32.12
CA MET A 19 -56.23 -56.03 32.36
C MET A 19 -54.71 -55.79 32.28
N GLY A 20 -53.93 -56.79 31.85
CA GLY A 20 -52.49 -56.71 31.60
C GLY A 20 -52.12 -56.31 30.16
N CYS A 21 -52.89 -55.43 29.52
CA CYS A 21 -52.49 -54.83 28.25
C CYS A 21 -51.39 -53.79 28.51
N GLU A 22 -50.14 -54.24 28.49
CA GLU A 22 -48.98 -53.36 28.44
C GLU A 22 -48.94 -52.71 27.05
N GLN A 23 -49.52 -51.52 26.96
CA GLN A 23 -49.38 -50.67 25.80
C GLN A 23 -47.90 -50.28 25.72
N PRO A 24 -47.18 -50.58 24.63
CA PRO A 24 -45.82 -50.12 24.50
C PRO A 24 -45.91 -48.60 24.44
N GLN A 25 -45.57 -47.92 25.55
CA GLN A 25 -45.24 -46.52 25.50
C GLN A 25 -44.05 -46.46 24.54
N ALA A 26 -44.33 -46.09 23.29
CA ALA A 26 -43.31 -45.57 22.42
C ALA A 26 -42.68 -44.45 23.23
N GLN A 27 -41.53 -44.76 23.84
CA GLN A 27 -40.67 -43.76 24.42
C GLN A 27 -40.46 -42.80 23.26
N SER A 28 -41.13 -41.65 23.35
CA SER A 28 -40.73 -40.47 22.62
C SER A 28 -39.33 -40.21 23.11
N ASN A 29 -38.39 -40.86 22.45
CA ASN A 29 -36.99 -40.50 22.48
C ASN A 29 -36.96 -39.22 21.65
N GLU A 30 -37.53 -38.17 22.25
CA GLU A 30 -37.24 -36.80 21.93
C GLU A 30 -35.75 -36.75 22.10
N ARG A 31 -35.03 -36.96 21.00
CA ARG A 31 -33.58 -37.03 20.99
C ARG A 31 -33.16 -35.68 21.52
N VAL A 32 -32.83 -35.64 22.81
CA VAL A 32 -32.28 -34.46 23.44
C VAL A 32 -30.96 -34.27 22.73
N VAL A 33 -30.96 -33.41 21.71
CA VAL A 33 -29.77 -33.08 20.92
C VAL A 33 -28.87 -32.31 21.86
N ARG A 34 -27.90 -33.01 22.45
CA ARG A 34 -26.91 -32.42 23.34
C ARG A 34 -25.91 -31.69 22.45
N PRO A 35 -25.86 -30.35 22.45
CA PRO A 35 -24.89 -29.64 21.65
C PRO A 35 -23.50 -29.99 22.19
N VAL A 36 -22.68 -30.58 21.32
CA VAL A 36 -21.27 -30.85 21.61
C VAL A 36 -20.43 -29.78 20.92
N LYS A 37 -19.41 -29.29 21.62
CA LYS A 37 -18.46 -28.35 21.03
C LYS A 37 -17.54 -29.15 20.11
N LEU A 38 -17.78 -29.04 18.81
CA LEU A 38 -16.89 -29.59 17.79
C LEU A 38 -15.79 -28.58 17.46
N MET A 39 -14.59 -29.07 17.20
CA MET A 39 -13.49 -28.30 16.65
C MET A 39 -12.99 -29.02 15.40
N THR A 40 -13.07 -28.35 14.27
CA THR A 40 -12.49 -28.82 13.02
C THR A 40 -10.98 -28.56 13.05
N LEU A 41 -10.19 -29.64 12.93
CA LEU A 41 -8.74 -29.54 12.83
C LEU A 41 -8.36 -29.10 11.42
N GLN A 42 -7.91 -27.86 11.27
CA GLN A 42 -7.18 -27.43 10.07
C GLN A 42 -5.72 -27.84 10.21
N SER A 43 -5.11 -28.31 9.10
CA SER A 43 -3.68 -28.62 9.06
C SER A 43 -2.89 -27.41 9.56
N ALA A 44 -2.00 -27.64 10.51
CA ALA A 44 -1.14 -26.61 11.09
C ALA A 44 -0.02 -26.23 10.11
N ASN A 45 -0.38 -25.73 8.93
CA ASN A 45 0.51 -24.89 8.14
C ASN A 45 0.50 -23.48 8.75
N ALA A 46 0.70 -23.40 10.06
CA ALA A 46 0.92 -22.14 10.75
C ALA A 46 2.38 -21.78 10.52
N SER A 47 2.69 -21.25 9.33
CA SER A 47 3.90 -20.47 9.17
C SER A 47 3.89 -19.43 10.28
N ALA A 48 4.93 -19.38 11.12
CA ALA A 48 4.99 -18.44 12.22
C ALA A 48 4.69 -17.02 11.70
N LEU A 49 3.51 -16.49 12.05
CA LEU A 49 3.06 -15.19 11.58
C LEU A 49 3.87 -14.14 12.30
N ARG A 50 4.93 -13.66 11.64
CA ARG A 50 5.82 -12.64 12.21
C ARG A 50 5.28 -11.27 11.86
N GLN A 51 4.88 -10.52 12.87
CA GLN A 51 4.50 -9.11 12.74
C GLN A 51 5.70 -8.25 13.13
N PHE A 52 6.04 -7.32 12.26
CA PHE A 52 7.09 -6.35 12.50
C PHE A 52 6.48 -4.96 12.44
N PRO A 53 6.68 -4.12 13.47
CA PRO A 53 6.33 -2.71 13.36
C PRO A 53 7.23 -2.08 12.29
N ALA A 54 6.62 -1.34 11.37
CA ALA A 54 7.33 -0.63 10.32
C ALA A 54 6.83 0.81 10.24
N ARG A 55 7.70 1.71 9.75
CA ARG A 55 7.36 3.09 9.44
C ARG A 55 7.46 3.29 7.94
N VAL A 56 6.48 3.98 7.37
CA VAL A 56 6.55 4.41 5.97
C VAL A 56 7.36 5.70 5.92
N GLU A 57 8.36 5.73 5.06
CA GLU A 57 9.16 6.91 4.76
C GLU A 57 9.19 7.15 3.25
N ALA A 58 9.41 8.39 2.84
CA ALA A 58 9.55 8.73 1.42
C ALA A 58 10.79 8.03 0.86
N SER A 59 10.64 7.36 -0.30
CA SER A 59 11.76 6.68 -0.97
C SER A 59 12.88 7.65 -1.36
N THR A 60 12.53 8.88 -1.73
CA THR A 60 13.45 9.95 -2.09
C THR A 60 12.96 11.27 -1.51
N ARG A 61 13.87 12.03 -0.91
CA ARG A 61 13.60 13.39 -0.43
C ARG A 61 14.56 14.36 -1.12
N SER A 62 14.01 15.32 -1.86
CA SER A 62 14.78 16.38 -2.51
C SER A 62 14.76 17.63 -1.64
N ASN A 63 15.94 18.08 -1.20
CA ASN A 63 16.08 19.37 -0.52
C ASN A 63 16.46 20.44 -1.55
N LEU A 64 15.54 21.35 -1.83
CA LEU A 64 15.70 22.35 -2.88
C LEU A 64 16.42 23.59 -2.34
N SER A 65 17.43 24.05 -3.06
CA SER A 65 18.17 25.27 -2.75
C SER A 65 18.66 25.94 -4.01
N PHE A 66 18.89 27.25 -3.94
CA PHE A 66 19.48 27.98 -5.06
C PHE A 66 20.96 27.70 -5.17
N ARG A 67 21.46 27.57 -6.41
CA ARG A 67 22.88 27.34 -6.69
C ARG A 67 23.73 28.60 -6.58
N MET A 68 23.09 29.76 -6.54
CA MET A 68 23.72 31.08 -6.48
C MET A 68 23.00 31.91 -5.43
N ALA A 69 23.73 32.85 -4.81
CA ALA A 69 23.13 33.83 -3.93
C ALA A 69 22.41 34.91 -4.74
N GLY A 70 21.23 35.31 -4.27
CA GLY A 70 20.41 36.34 -4.90
C GLY A 70 19.21 36.67 -4.02
N GLU A 71 18.57 37.80 -4.31
CA GLU A 71 17.31 38.17 -3.68
C GLU A 71 16.16 37.35 -4.25
N LEU A 72 15.23 36.91 -3.40
CA LEU A 72 14.04 36.18 -3.84
C LEU A 72 13.05 37.16 -4.48
N LEU A 73 12.74 36.96 -5.75
CA LEU A 73 11.77 37.78 -6.49
C LEU A 73 10.36 37.22 -6.39
N GLU A 74 10.21 35.91 -6.57
CA GLU A 74 8.92 35.23 -6.62
C GLU A 74 8.98 33.86 -5.95
N LEU A 75 7.89 33.50 -5.25
CA LEU A 75 7.64 32.17 -4.72
C LEU A 75 6.26 31.70 -5.23
N ASN A 76 6.26 30.74 -6.15
CA ASN A 76 5.09 30.36 -6.95
C ASN A 76 4.33 29.17 -6.36
N VAL A 77 4.69 28.71 -5.17
CA VAL A 77 4.12 27.52 -4.54
C VAL A 77 3.65 27.78 -3.12
N SER A 78 2.62 27.05 -2.72
CA SER A 78 2.12 27.03 -1.35
C SER A 78 2.54 25.75 -0.61
N PRO A 79 2.64 25.77 0.73
CA PRO A 79 2.92 24.58 1.51
C PRO A 79 1.88 23.47 1.24
N GLY A 80 2.36 22.25 0.98
CA GLY A 80 1.51 21.08 0.69
C GLY A 80 1.03 20.99 -0.76
N GLN A 81 1.38 21.95 -1.63
CA GLN A 81 1.09 21.88 -3.05
C GLN A 81 1.90 20.77 -3.73
N GLN A 82 1.25 20.00 -4.61
CA GLN A 82 1.90 19.00 -5.42
C GLN A 82 2.58 19.67 -6.63
N VAL A 83 3.83 19.30 -6.89
CA VAL A 83 4.66 19.85 -7.98
C VAL A 83 5.27 18.72 -8.79
N SER A 84 5.52 18.98 -10.06
CA SER A 84 6.14 18.06 -11.02
C SER A 84 7.57 18.49 -11.34
N GLU A 85 8.32 17.59 -11.98
CA GLU A 85 9.66 17.93 -12.48
C GLU A 85 9.57 19.04 -13.54
N GLY A 86 10.42 20.06 -13.39
CA GLY A 86 10.44 21.22 -14.27
C GLY A 86 9.59 22.41 -13.81
N ASP A 87 8.76 22.24 -12.77
CA ASP A 87 7.94 23.33 -12.25
C ASP A 87 8.81 24.43 -11.59
N VAL A 88 8.54 25.69 -11.93
CA VAL A 88 9.23 26.84 -11.36
C VAL A 88 8.67 27.13 -9.98
N ILE A 89 9.40 26.69 -8.96
CA ILE A 89 9.03 26.85 -7.55
C ILE A 89 9.26 28.28 -7.06
N ALA A 90 10.42 28.86 -7.41
CA ALA A 90 10.81 30.19 -6.98
C ALA A 90 11.83 30.80 -7.96
N ARG A 91 11.85 32.12 -8.04
CA ARG A 91 12.79 32.89 -8.87
C ARG A 91 13.59 33.86 -8.03
N ILE A 92 14.90 33.88 -8.23
CA ILE A 92 15.82 34.86 -7.64
C ILE A 92 16.24 35.90 -8.67
N ASP A 93 16.74 37.06 -8.21
CA ASP A 93 17.38 38.05 -9.07
C ASP A 93 18.66 37.47 -9.68
N ASP A 94 18.67 37.34 -11.00
CA ASP A 94 19.73 36.73 -11.81
C ASP A 94 20.50 37.77 -12.66
N ARG A 95 20.30 39.07 -12.45
CA ARG A 95 20.93 40.14 -13.27
C ARG A 95 22.45 40.05 -13.32
N ASN A 96 23.07 39.68 -12.21
CA ASN A 96 24.52 39.46 -12.14
C ASN A 96 24.96 38.25 -12.98
N ALA A 97 24.17 37.17 -12.96
CA ALA A 97 24.43 35.98 -13.75
C ALA A 97 24.23 36.25 -15.25
N GLN A 98 23.19 37.01 -15.61
CA GLN A 98 22.93 37.45 -16.99
C GLN A 98 24.08 38.33 -17.51
N SER A 99 24.53 39.31 -16.73
CA SER A 99 25.65 40.18 -17.09
C SER A 99 26.95 39.39 -17.31
N ALA A 100 27.21 38.40 -16.44
CA ALA A 100 28.38 37.52 -16.59
C ALA A 100 28.28 36.64 -17.84
N LEU A 101 27.10 36.12 -18.14
CA LEU A 101 26.82 35.33 -19.34
C LEU A 101 27.05 36.16 -20.62
N ASP A 102 26.55 37.39 -20.66
CA ASP A 102 26.70 38.26 -21.82
C ASP A 102 28.16 38.67 -22.03
N SER A 103 28.89 38.99 -20.97
CA SER A 103 30.34 39.22 -21.04
C SER A 103 31.09 37.99 -21.59
N ALA A 104 30.74 36.79 -21.12
CA ALA A 104 31.36 35.55 -21.61
C ALA A 104 31.04 35.31 -23.10
N ARG A 105 29.82 35.58 -23.55
CA ARG A 105 29.42 35.51 -24.96
C ARG A 105 30.18 36.50 -25.82
N SER A 106 30.33 37.75 -25.39
CA SER A 106 31.12 38.74 -26.14
C SER A 106 32.59 38.33 -26.27
N ARG A 107 33.18 37.76 -25.21
CA ARG A 107 34.56 37.22 -25.26
C ARG A 107 34.69 36.05 -26.23
N LEU A 108 33.69 35.16 -26.24
CA LEU A 108 33.63 34.04 -27.19
C LEU A 108 33.59 34.55 -28.63
N GLU A 109 32.73 35.52 -28.93
CA GLU A 109 32.60 36.08 -30.28
C GLU A 109 33.86 36.82 -30.73
N LEU A 110 34.51 37.57 -29.82
CA LEU A 110 35.79 38.20 -30.11
C LEU A 110 36.87 37.16 -30.43
N ALA A 111 36.96 36.08 -29.65
CA ALA A 111 37.92 35.01 -29.86
C ALA A 111 37.68 34.29 -31.20
N LYS A 112 36.41 34.04 -31.57
CA LYS A 112 36.06 33.48 -32.89
C LYS A 112 36.46 34.42 -34.02
N ALA A 113 36.14 35.71 -33.93
CA ALA A 113 36.52 36.69 -34.95
C ALA A 113 38.04 36.80 -35.10
N GLN A 114 38.78 36.71 -34.00
CA GLN A 114 40.24 36.69 -34.01
C GLN A 114 40.79 35.41 -34.64
N LEU A 115 40.21 34.25 -34.35
CA LEU A 115 40.57 32.99 -34.98
C LEU A 115 40.35 33.03 -36.50
N GLU A 116 39.18 33.50 -36.94
CA GLU A 116 38.86 33.66 -38.35
C GLU A 116 39.82 34.63 -39.04
N ARG A 117 40.12 35.76 -38.40
CA ARG A 117 41.13 36.71 -38.91
C ARG A 117 42.51 36.04 -39.05
N MET A 118 42.95 35.29 -38.04
CA MET A 118 44.25 34.61 -38.07
C MET A 118 44.29 33.57 -39.20
N ARG A 119 43.24 32.74 -39.34
CA ARG A 119 43.09 31.79 -40.45
C ARG A 119 43.16 32.48 -41.81
N TYR A 120 42.35 33.52 -42.01
CA TYR A 120 42.34 34.29 -43.25
C TYR A 120 43.71 34.90 -43.59
N THR A 121 44.43 35.38 -42.59
CA THR A 121 45.75 36.00 -42.80
C THR A 121 46.84 34.97 -43.09
N LEU A 122 46.76 33.79 -42.45
CA LEU A 122 47.61 32.62 -42.74
C LEU A 122 47.42 32.13 -44.18
N GLU A 123 46.18 32.01 -44.65
CA GLU A 123 45.85 31.57 -46.02
C GLU A 123 46.43 32.51 -47.09
N ARG A 124 46.58 33.79 -46.78
CA ARG A 124 47.13 34.80 -47.70
C ARG A 124 48.64 34.99 -47.59
N GLY A 125 49.34 34.20 -46.76
CA GLY A 125 50.79 34.30 -46.57
C GLY A 125 51.25 35.63 -45.96
N ALA A 126 50.34 36.39 -45.34
CA ALA A 126 50.59 37.74 -44.85
C ALA A 126 51.08 37.80 -43.39
N VAL A 127 51.35 36.64 -42.76
CA VAL A 127 51.94 36.55 -41.42
C VAL A 127 53.10 35.57 -41.41
N SER A 128 54.22 35.98 -40.82
CA SER A 128 55.36 35.11 -40.52
C SER A 128 54.91 34.01 -39.56
N GLN A 129 55.08 32.74 -39.93
CA GLN A 129 54.92 31.62 -39.00
C GLN A 129 56.08 31.65 -37.99
N SER A 130 55.96 32.51 -36.98
CA SER A 130 56.86 32.47 -35.83
C SER A 130 56.26 31.51 -34.81
N PRO A 131 56.91 30.36 -34.53
CA PRO A 131 56.48 29.48 -33.47
C PRO A 131 56.77 30.17 -32.13
N VAL A 132 55.73 30.34 -31.33
CA VAL A 132 55.84 30.63 -29.90
C VAL A 132 56.13 29.33 -29.16
#